data_AF-A0A382LA16-F1
#
_entry.id   AF-A0A382LA16-F1
#
_cell.length_a   1.000
_cell.length_b   1.000
_cell.length_c   1.000
_cell.angle_alpha   90.00
_cell.angle_beta   90.00
_cell.angle_gamma   90.00
#
_symmetry.space_group_name_H-M   'P 1'
#
loop_
_entity.id
_entity.type
_entity.pdbx_description
1 polymer ?
#
loop_
_entity_poly.entity_id
_entity_poly.type
_entity_poly.pdbx_seq_one_letter_code
_entity_poly.pdbx_strand_id
1 'polypeptide(L)'
;MRNINLFKFILISTLLFCFSIAYGESVARIMKAEGLVYIKRLGMQTYAEAAQIGGSINNGDAIKVGEYGFAAVIFLDDRSVVKIKANSQFEFMDTRNTRSLNIEFGTILNKIEKENRNKTFRVVSPVSVASVKGTEFSAMIDPSGVDQFVGKEGLFDVFNSVSGQTVSVGPGQKALSGSTGSLMQAPASPSDYPKDPELEDVMQNNQPPSKRVEPSQPSTEPQKFDSPNQNDNLNDSDRGQPETENRSNNNETSVEQKSASDSKPDTKPDVPKKPFGMGLGIGSATIDGTLYNQLALRPEVNIAGVGIGLDLVVYMDNEGNVREDEWDFKNDPDLLYDKILFIRYGEKSSPAWVKYGSIENMTLGQGGLMQSYSNMMEF
;
A
#
# COMPACT_ATOMS: atom_id res chain seq x y z
N MET A 1 -9.86 35.69 56.71
CA MET A 1 -10.47 34.41 56.30
C MET A 1 -10.98 34.37 54.85
N ARG A 2 -11.36 35.49 54.22
CA ARG A 2 -11.95 35.50 52.86
C ARG A 2 -10.99 35.10 51.72
N ASN A 3 -9.69 35.37 51.84
CA ASN A 3 -8.70 35.10 50.78
C ASN A 3 -8.25 33.63 50.70
N ILE A 4 -8.34 32.87 51.80
CA ILE A 4 -7.97 31.44 51.83
C ILE A 4 -9.02 30.58 51.11
N ASN A 5 -10.29 30.93 51.23
CA ASN A 5 -11.38 30.24 50.53
C ASN A 5 -11.35 30.51 49.01
N LEU A 6 -10.93 31.71 48.60
CA LEU A 6 -10.75 32.06 47.19
C LEU A 6 -9.58 31.29 46.56
N PHE A 7 -8.46 31.14 47.29
CA PHE A 7 -7.30 30.39 46.82
C PHE A 7 -7.59 28.88 46.69
N LYS A 8 -8.37 28.31 47.62
CA LYS A 8 -8.86 26.93 47.52
C LYS A 8 -9.78 26.72 46.32
N PHE A 9 -10.67 27.68 46.03
CA PHE A 9 -11.58 27.60 44.88
C PHE A 9 -10.83 27.66 43.54
N ILE A 10 -9.81 28.53 43.45
CA ILE A 10 -8.95 28.62 42.27
C ILE A 10 -8.17 27.31 42.11
N LEU A 11 -7.56 26.77 43.16
CA LEU A 11 -6.81 25.51 43.11
C LEU A 11 -7.67 24.31 42.66
N ILE A 12 -8.92 24.23 43.15
CA ILE A 12 -9.89 23.19 42.75
C ILE A 12 -10.32 23.38 41.29
N SER A 13 -10.55 24.62 40.85
CA SER A 13 -10.89 24.95 39.46
C SER A 13 -9.74 24.63 38.50
N THR A 14 -8.48 24.87 38.87
CA THR A 14 -7.31 24.54 38.05
C THR A 14 -7.09 23.02 38.00
N LEU A 15 -7.32 22.31 39.10
CA LEU A 15 -7.26 20.84 39.15
C LEU A 15 -8.35 20.18 38.28
N LEU A 16 -9.55 20.76 38.23
CA LEU A 16 -10.66 20.31 37.37
C LEU A 16 -10.42 20.63 35.88
N PHE A 17 -9.68 21.70 35.56
CA PHE A 17 -9.36 22.04 34.18
C PHE A 17 -8.22 21.18 33.60
N CYS A 18 -7.32 20.67 34.45
CA CYS A 18 -6.22 19.78 34.04
C CYS A 18 -6.66 18.34 33.68
N PHE A 19 -7.92 17.95 33.94
CA PHE A 19 -8.43 16.59 33.69
C PHE A 19 -9.33 16.47 32.45
N SER A 20 -9.27 17.41 31.51
CA SER A 20 -9.88 17.22 30.19
C SER A 20 -8.96 16.35 29.33
N ILE A 21 -8.82 15.07 29.69
CA ILE A 21 -8.22 14.08 28.79
C ILE A 21 -9.28 13.85 27.70
N ALA A 22 -9.01 14.36 26.50
CA ALA A 22 -9.79 14.02 25.32
C ALA A 22 -9.54 12.54 25.01
N TYR A 23 -10.42 11.66 25.49
CA TYR A 23 -10.38 10.25 25.11
C TYR A 23 -10.89 10.14 23.67
N GLY A 24 -10.03 9.64 22.77
CA GLY A 24 -10.47 9.24 21.43
C GLY A 24 -11.54 8.16 21.54
N GLU A 25 -12.50 8.16 20.62
CA GLU A 25 -13.52 7.12 20.52
C GLU A 25 -12.85 5.75 20.35
N SER A 26 -13.32 4.72 21.07
CA SER A 26 -12.78 3.37 20.92
C SER A 26 -13.27 2.78 19.59
N VAL A 27 -12.32 2.39 18.73
CA VAL A 27 -12.59 1.90 17.38
C VAL A 27 -12.32 0.41 17.23
N ALA A 28 -11.42 -0.13 18.04
CA ALA A 28 -11.01 -1.52 17.96
C ALA A 28 -10.59 -2.08 19.33
N ARG A 29 -10.41 -3.40 19.39
CA ARG A 29 -9.93 -4.12 20.59
C ARG A 29 -8.80 -5.07 20.23
N ILE A 30 -7.83 -5.21 21.11
CA ILE A 30 -6.73 -6.17 20.96
C ILE A 30 -7.27 -7.58 21.25
N MET A 31 -7.21 -8.46 20.26
CA MET A 31 -7.53 -9.88 20.41
C MET A 31 -6.35 -10.68 20.96
N LYS A 32 -5.15 -10.34 20.50
CA LYS A 32 -3.91 -11.04 20.84
C LYS A 32 -2.76 -10.04 20.86
N ALA A 33 -1.86 -10.17 21.83
CA ALA A 33 -0.62 -9.40 21.93
C ALA A 33 0.45 -10.29 22.55
N GLU A 34 1.49 -10.60 21.77
CA GLU A 34 2.60 -11.46 22.17
C GLU A 34 3.93 -10.76 21.89
N GLY A 35 4.93 -11.02 22.74
CA GLY A 35 6.22 -10.37 22.66
C GLY A 35 6.14 -8.86 22.94
N LEU A 36 6.87 -8.08 22.16
CA LEU A 36 6.99 -6.63 22.36
C LEU A 36 5.93 -5.89 21.54
N VAL A 37 4.81 -5.55 22.15
CA VAL A 37 3.74 -4.77 21.52
C VAL A 37 3.43 -3.56 22.40
N TYR A 38 3.59 -2.36 21.83
CA TYR A 38 3.39 -1.11 22.53
C TYR A 38 2.40 -0.21 21.80
N ILE A 39 1.64 0.57 22.57
CA ILE A 39 0.66 1.54 22.11
C ILE A 39 1.19 2.95 22.43
N LYS A 40 1.07 3.85 21.46
CA LYS A 40 1.20 5.29 21.65
C LYS A 40 -0.20 5.89 21.54
N ARG A 41 -0.69 6.46 22.64
CA ARG A 41 -2.01 7.11 22.66
C ARG A 41 -1.99 8.44 21.90
N LEU A 42 -3.13 8.82 21.33
CA LEU A 42 -3.28 10.11 20.67
C LEU A 42 -2.82 11.27 21.58
N GLY A 43 -1.95 12.15 21.05
CA GLY A 43 -1.37 13.28 21.79
C GLY A 43 -0.12 12.94 22.61
N MET A 44 0.23 11.66 22.76
CA MET A 44 1.47 11.23 23.40
C MET A 44 2.61 11.13 22.39
N GLN A 45 3.84 11.37 22.87
CA GLN A 45 5.04 11.34 22.02
C GLN A 45 5.73 9.97 21.98
N THR A 46 5.42 9.07 22.93
CA THR A 46 6.16 7.81 23.12
C THR A 46 5.24 6.59 23.17
N TYR A 47 5.77 5.46 22.70
CA TYR A 47 5.15 4.13 22.83
C TYR A 47 5.41 3.58 24.24
N ALA A 48 4.68 4.10 25.23
CA ALA A 48 4.91 3.81 26.65
C ALA A 48 3.99 2.72 27.21
N GLU A 49 2.86 2.45 26.56
CA GLU A 49 1.86 1.51 27.07
C GLU A 49 2.06 0.13 26.44
N ALA A 50 2.20 -0.92 27.25
CA ALA A 50 2.22 -2.29 26.73
C ALA A 50 0.80 -2.71 26.31
N ALA A 51 0.66 -3.28 25.13
CA ALA A 51 -0.63 -3.78 24.64
C ALA A 51 -1.09 -4.98 25.46
N GLN A 52 -2.35 -4.97 25.89
CA GLN A 52 -2.96 -6.05 26.67
C GLN A 52 -4.13 -6.66 25.89
N ILE A 53 -4.30 -7.97 26.02
CA ILE A 53 -5.46 -8.67 25.47
C ILE A 53 -6.75 -8.05 26.02
N GLY A 54 -7.69 -7.75 25.14
CA GLY A 54 -8.92 -7.04 25.46
C GLY A 54 -8.75 -5.52 25.61
N GLY A 55 -7.54 -4.97 25.52
CA GLY A 55 -7.30 -3.53 25.57
C GLY A 55 -7.99 -2.79 24.42
N SER A 56 -8.52 -1.60 24.71
CA SER A 56 -9.16 -0.74 23.70
C SER A 56 -8.11 0.02 22.89
N ILE A 57 -8.34 0.09 21.58
CA ILE A 57 -7.66 0.99 20.65
C ILE A 57 -8.62 2.12 20.33
N ASN A 58 -8.14 3.34 20.52
CA ASN A 58 -8.90 4.55 20.24
C ASN A 58 -8.49 5.14 18.90
N ASN A 59 -9.37 5.96 18.32
CA ASN A 59 -9.05 6.75 17.14
C ASN A 59 -7.82 7.63 17.40
N GLY A 60 -6.83 7.58 16.51
CA GLY A 60 -5.55 8.27 16.61
C GLY A 60 -4.48 7.56 17.44
N ASP A 61 -4.75 6.36 17.96
CA ASP A 61 -3.71 5.56 18.60
C ASP A 61 -2.80 4.89 17.57
N ALA A 62 -1.54 4.68 17.92
CA ALA A 62 -0.58 3.94 17.12
C ALA A 62 -0.08 2.70 17.85
N ILE A 63 0.21 1.63 17.09
CA ILE A 63 0.80 0.39 17.60
C ILE A 63 2.19 0.21 16.99
N LYS A 64 3.12 -0.19 17.85
CA LYS A 64 4.46 -0.65 17.46
C LYS A 64 4.66 -2.08 17.92
N VAL A 65 5.03 -2.95 16.99
CA VAL A 65 5.37 -4.35 17.22
C VAL A 65 6.86 -4.53 16.99
N GLY A 66 7.58 -5.03 18.00
CA GLY A 66 9.01 -5.29 17.95
C GLY A 66 9.38 -6.55 17.16
N GLU A 67 10.66 -6.92 17.19
CA GLU A 67 11.27 -7.97 16.34
C GLU A 67 10.68 -9.39 16.53
N TYR A 68 10.17 -9.69 17.73
CA TYR A 68 9.54 -10.97 18.06
C TYR A 68 8.09 -10.79 18.49
N GLY A 69 7.49 -9.66 18.14
CA GLY A 69 6.13 -9.32 18.55
C GLY A 69 5.09 -9.78 17.54
N PHE A 70 3.88 -10.01 18.03
CA PHE A 70 2.69 -10.22 17.21
C PHE A 70 1.49 -9.58 17.89
N ALA A 71 0.62 -8.93 17.09
CA ALA A 71 -0.64 -8.42 17.59
C ALA A 71 -1.78 -8.73 16.63
N ALA A 72 -2.96 -8.99 17.16
CA ALA A 72 -4.20 -9.08 16.39
C ALA A 72 -5.22 -8.12 16.98
N VAL A 73 -5.85 -7.33 16.12
CA VAL A 73 -6.83 -6.31 16.49
C VAL A 73 -8.13 -6.56 15.72
N ILE A 74 -9.26 -6.41 16.40
CA ILE A 74 -10.60 -6.51 15.83
C ILE A 74 -11.33 -5.18 15.94
N PHE A 75 -11.89 -4.71 14.84
CA PHE A 75 -12.73 -3.52 14.83
C PHE A 75 -14.09 -3.80 15.45
N LEU A 76 -14.63 -2.82 16.18
CA LEU A 76 -15.84 -3.01 16.98
C LEU A 76 -17.14 -3.03 16.15
N ASP A 77 -17.16 -2.35 15.01
CA ASP A 77 -18.35 -2.16 14.18
C ASP A 77 -18.55 -3.30 13.17
N ASP A 78 -17.56 -3.57 12.32
CA ASP A 78 -17.66 -4.54 11.23
C ASP A 78 -17.01 -5.90 11.56
N ARG A 79 -16.33 -6.02 12.71
CA ARG A 79 -15.55 -7.21 13.11
C ARG A 79 -14.41 -7.56 12.16
N SER A 80 -13.97 -6.62 11.32
CA SER A 80 -12.76 -6.76 10.52
C SER A 80 -11.54 -6.99 11.42
N VAL A 81 -10.63 -7.86 10.98
CA VAL A 81 -9.45 -8.27 11.75
C VAL A 81 -8.18 -7.83 11.04
N VAL A 82 -7.25 -7.27 11.82
CA VAL A 82 -5.92 -6.88 11.38
C VAL A 82 -4.90 -7.61 12.24
N LYS A 83 -4.13 -8.49 11.61
CA LYS A 83 -2.99 -9.16 12.22
C LYS A 83 -1.72 -8.42 11.85
N ILE A 84 -0.88 -8.14 12.83
CA ILE A 84 0.28 -7.26 12.72
C ILE A 84 1.51 -8.08 13.09
N LYS A 85 2.42 -8.23 12.12
CA LYS A 85 3.66 -8.98 12.32
C LYS A 85 4.72 -8.14 13.03
N ALA A 86 5.79 -8.82 13.42
CA ALA A 86 7.00 -8.20 13.93
C ALA A 86 7.50 -7.05 13.04
N ASN A 87 8.24 -6.11 13.67
CA ASN A 87 8.83 -4.95 13.00
C ASN A 87 7.81 -4.09 12.24
N SER A 88 6.67 -3.81 12.88
CA SER A 88 5.62 -3.00 12.28
C SER A 88 5.26 -1.80 13.13
N GLN A 89 4.96 -0.69 12.47
CA GLN A 89 4.52 0.55 13.10
C GLN A 89 3.41 1.19 12.27
N PHE A 90 2.26 1.43 12.89
CA PHE A 90 1.10 2.01 12.20
C PHE A 90 0.14 2.71 13.17
N GLU A 91 -0.73 3.56 12.63
CA GLU A 91 -1.70 4.39 13.33
C GLU A 91 -3.13 4.11 12.82
N PHE A 92 -4.09 4.12 13.74
CA PHE A 92 -5.51 3.95 13.45
C PHE A 92 -6.16 5.32 13.26
N MET A 93 -6.69 5.58 12.06
CA MET A 93 -7.45 6.79 11.77
C MET A 93 -8.86 6.41 11.36
N ASP A 94 -9.82 6.70 12.22
CA ASP A 94 -11.23 6.41 12.00
C ASP A 94 -12.04 7.70 11.95
N THR A 95 -12.84 7.84 10.90
CA THR A 95 -13.74 8.96 10.67
C THR A 95 -15.14 8.42 10.40
N ARG A 96 -16.13 9.29 10.28
CA ARG A 96 -17.52 8.87 10.02
C ARG A 96 -17.66 7.99 8.78
N ASN A 97 -16.86 8.23 7.74
CA ASN A 97 -17.02 7.57 6.43
C ASN A 97 -15.79 6.76 6.00
N THR A 98 -14.66 6.91 6.67
CA THR A 98 -13.38 6.30 6.26
C THR A 98 -12.63 5.79 7.47
N ARG A 99 -12.10 4.57 7.34
CA ARG A 99 -11.16 3.93 8.25
C ARG A 99 -9.85 3.73 7.50
N SER A 100 -8.78 4.32 8.02
CA SER A 100 -7.44 4.23 7.46
C SER A 100 -6.50 3.61 8.48
N LEU A 101 -5.73 2.62 8.05
CA LEU A 101 -4.52 2.18 8.73
C LEU A 101 -3.33 2.89 8.10
N ASN A 102 -2.78 3.87 8.81
CA ASN A 102 -1.61 4.61 8.35
C ASN A 102 -0.36 3.84 8.80
N ILE A 103 0.24 3.07 7.89
CA ILE A 103 1.41 2.24 8.14
C ILE A 103 2.68 2.98 7.73
N GLU A 104 3.63 3.08 8.64
CA GLU A 104 4.94 3.67 8.35
C GLU A 104 5.88 2.63 7.73
N PHE A 105 5.90 1.43 8.32
CA PHE A 105 6.59 0.26 7.82
C PHE A 105 6.06 -1.00 8.51
N GLY A 106 6.35 -2.16 7.92
CA GLY A 106 6.06 -3.48 8.49
C GLY A 106 5.05 -4.28 7.68
N THR A 107 4.50 -5.32 8.29
CA THR A 107 3.61 -6.27 7.62
C THR A 107 2.31 -6.46 8.38
N ILE A 108 1.19 -6.27 7.67
CA ILE A 108 -0.15 -6.52 8.18
C ILE A 108 -0.91 -7.51 7.28
N LEU A 109 -1.64 -8.43 7.88
CA LEU A 109 -2.61 -9.29 7.21
C LEU A 109 -4.00 -8.79 7.61
N ASN A 110 -4.81 -8.50 6.61
CA ASN A 110 -6.10 -7.86 6.78
C ASN A 110 -7.18 -8.81 6.29
N LYS A 111 -8.17 -9.07 7.15
CA LYS A 111 -9.43 -9.70 6.77
C LYS A 111 -10.54 -8.69 7.00
N ILE A 112 -11.00 -8.08 5.91
CA ILE A 112 -11.98 -7.00 5.94
C ILE A 112 -13.34 -7.56 5.60
N GLU A 113 -14.28 -7.42 6.52
CA GLU A 113 -15.63 -7.94 6.37
C GLU A 113 -16.45 -7.11 5.37
N LYS A 114 -17.33 -7.80 4.63
CA LYS A 114 -18.26 -7.16 3.67
C LYS A 114 -19.54 -6.69 4.34
N GLU A 115 -19.97 -7.40 5.38
CA GLU A 115 -21.24 -7.17 6.07
C GLU A 115 -21.11 -6.02 7.08
N ASN A 116 -22.21 -5.28 7.29
CA ASN A 116 -22.28 -4.15 8.24
C ASN A 116 -21.27 -3.01 8.00
N ARG A 117 -20.68 -2.95 6.80
CA ARG A 117 -19.72 -1.92 6.46
C ARG A 117 -20.40 -0.58 6.19
N ASN A 118 -20.06 0.42 7.00
CA ASN A 118 -20.49 1.81 6.85
C ASN A 118 -19.35 2.77 6.47
N LYS A 119 -18.09 2.28 6.38
CA LYS A 119 -16.90 3.08 6.15
C LYS A 119 -16.00 2.51 5.06
N THR A 120 -15.35 3.36 4.29
CA THR A 120 -14.30 2.97 3.35
C THR A 120 -13.05 2.53 4.11
N PHE A 121 -12.52 1.33 3.86
CA PHE A 121 -11.31 0.84 4.51
C PHE A 121 -10.12 1.13 3.61
N ARG A 122 -9.05 1.69 4.18
CA ARG A 122 -7.83 2.05 3.47
C ARG A 122 -6.60 1.60 4.26
N VAL A 123 -5.56 1.18 3.55
CA VAL A 123 -4.19 1.09 4.10
C VAL A 123 -3.37 2.16 3.41
N VAL A 124 -2.77 3.04 4.19
CA VAL A 124 -2.03 4.20 3.70
C VAL A 124 -0.58 4.05 4.12
N SER A 125 0.33 3.94 3.15
CA SER A 125 1.77 3.99 3.36
C SER A 125 2.31 5.38 2.96
N PRO A 126 3.62 5.64 3.11
CA PRO A 126 4.22 6.89 2.63
C PRO A 126 4.08 7.12 1.11
N VAL A 127 3.95 6.05 0.31
CA VAL A 127 3.95 6.14 -1.16
C VAL A 127 2.71 5.55 -1.82
N SER A 128 1.84 4.86 -1.08
CA SER A 128 0.69 4.16 -1.63
C SER A 128 -0.56 4.25 -0.76
N VAL A 129 -1.72 4.10 -1.39
CA VAL A 129 -3.02 3.94 -0.74
C VAL A 129 -3.71 2.72 -1.33
N ALA A 130 -3.95 1.70 -0.50
CA ALA A 130 -4.78 0.57 -0.87
C ALA A 130 -6.23 0.82 -0.41
N SER A 131 -7.16 0.90 -1.36
CA SER A 131 -8.60 1.07 -1.10
C SER A 131 -9.31 -0.28 -1.23
N VAL A 132 -9.91 -0.73 -0.12
CA VAL A 132 -10.32 -2.13 0.02
C VAL A 132 -11.83 -2.28 0.02
N LYS A 133 -12.36 -3.28 -0.69
CA LYS A 133 -13.79 -3.62 -0.67
C LYS A 133 -14.07 -5.06 -0.30
N GLY A 134 -13.90 -5.37 0.98
CA GLY A 134 -14.25 -6.66 1.55
C GLY A 134 -13.35 -7.76 1.02
N THR A 135 -12.14 -7.82 1.56
CA THR A 135 -10.99 -8.47 0.92
C THR A 135 -10.15 -9.09 2.03
N GLU A 136 -9.55 -10.24 1.73
CA GLU A 136 -8.44 -10.78 2.50
C GLU A 136 -7.14 -10.50 1.74
N PHE A 137 -6.24 -9.73 2.34
CA PHE A 137 -5.00 -9.30 1.68
C PHE A 137 -3.90 -9.00 2.69
N SER A 138 -2.65 -8.99 2.24
CA SER A 138 -1.52 -8.53 3.05
C SER A 138 -0.93 -7.25 2.48
N ALA A 139 -0.45 -6.37 3.36
CA ALA A 139 0.37 -5.22 3.00
C ALA A 139 1.73 -5.32 3.69
N MET A 140 2.81 -5.25 2.92
CA MET A 140 4.20 -5.27 3.36
C MET A 140 4.84 -3.97 2.91
N ILE A 141 5.13 -3.09 3.86
CA ILE A 141 5.64 -1.74 3.62
C ILE A 141 7.09 -1.73 4.06
N ASP A 142 8.00 -1.67 3.11
CA ASP A 142 9.43 -1.66 3.39
C ASP A 142 9.94 -0.21 3.55
N PRO A 143 10.75 0.10 4.58
CA PRO A 143 11.38 1.41 4.75
C PRO A 143 12.24 1.87 3.56
N SER A 144 12.71 0.95 2.70
CA SER A 144 13.40 1.28 1.44
C SER A 144 12.49 1.94 0.40
N GLY A 145 11.17 1.98 0.65
CA GLY A 145 10.18 2.63 -0.20
C GLY A 145 9.59 1.72 -1.27
N VAL A 146 9.58 0.41 -1.04
CA VAL A 146 8.85 -0.56 -1.86
C VAL A 146 7.73 -1.18 -1.04
N ASP A 147 6.50 -0.94 -1.47
CA ASP A 147 5.32 -1.53 -0.89
C ASP A 147 4.90 -2.73 -1.72
N GLN A 148 4.61 -3.84 -1.05
CA GLN A 148 4.05 -5.04 -1.65
C GLN A 148 2.68 -5.33 -1.06
N PHE A 149 1.67 -5.38 -1.93
CA PHE A 149 0.32 -5.79 -1.59
C PHE A 149 0.01 -7.12 -2.25
N VAL A 150 -0.58 -8.07 -1.51
CA VAL A 150 -0.91 -9.40 -2.03
C VAL A 150 -2.36 -9.73 -1.72
N GLY A 151 -3.16 -9.99 -2.76
CA GLY A 151 -4.57 -10.36 -2.62
C GLY A 151 -4.75 -11.86 -2.44
N LYS A 152 -5.50 -12.25 -1.42
CA LYS A 152 -5.89 -13.65 -1.15
C LYS A 152 -7.34 -13.90 -1.53
N GLU A 153 -8.24 -12.99 -1.18
CA GLU A 153 -9.67 -13.05 -1.55
C GLU A 153 -10.21 -11.64 -1.80
N GLY A 154 -11.18 -11.49 -2.69
CA GLY A 154 -11.78 -10.20 -3.02
C GLY A 154 -10.92 -9.35 -3.96
N LEU A 155 -11.29 -8.08 -4.11
CA LEU A 155 -10.66 -7.12 -5.03
C LEU A 155 -10.39 -5.82 -4.27
N PHE A 156 -9.25 -5.19 -4.52
CA PHE A 156 -8.90 -3.89 -3.94
C PHE A 156 -7.95 -3.13 -4.86
N ASP A 157 -7.96 -1.80 -4.77
CA ASP A 157 -7.16 -0.96 -5.64
C ASP A 157 -5.96 -0.39 -4.90
N VAL A 158 -4.79 -0.45 -5.52
CA VAL A 158 -3.55 0.15 -5.02
C VAL A 158 -3.25 1.37 -5.85
N PHE A 159 -3.31 2.53 -5.22
CA PHE A 159 -2.93 3.83 -5.79
C PHE A 159 -1.53 4.21 -5.33
N ASN A 160 -0.65 4.59 -6.24
CA ASN A 160 0.66 5.16 -5.91
C ASN A 160 0.57 6.69 -5.89
N SER A 161 0.86 7.30 -4.74
CA SER A 161 0.73 8.74 -4.51
C SER A 161 1.77 9.58 -5.26
N VAL A 162 2.88 8.96 -5.72
CA VAL A 162 3.96 9.63 -6.45
C VAL A 162 3.64 9.73 -7.94
N SER A 163 3.19 8.63 -8.55
CA SER A 163 2.86 8.61 -9.99
C SER A 163 1.39 8.93 -10.31
N GLY A 164 0.49 8.82 -9.32
CA GLY A 164 -0.94 8.94 -9.53
C GLY A 164 -1.58 7.73 -10.22
N GLN A 165 -0.83 6.65 -10.41
CA GLN A 165 -1.32 5.43 -11.04
C GLN A 165 -2.11 4.56 -10.04
N THR A 166 -3.08 3.82 -10.55
CA THR A 166 -3.87 2.84 -9.81
C THR A 166 -3.81 1.48 -10.49
N VAL A 167 -3.69 0.40 -9.72
CA VAL A 167 -3.85 -0.97 -10.20
C VAL A 167 -4.82 -1.72 -9.30
N SER A 168 -5.70 -2.54 -9.89
CA SER A 168 -6.63 -3.37 -9.13
C SER A 168 -6.04 -4.73 -8.86
N VAL A 169 -5.99 -5.17 -7.60
CA VAL A 169 -5.37 -6.42 -7.14
C VAL A 169 -6.45 -7.39 -6.65
N GLY A 170 -6.57 -8.52 -7.34
CA GLY A 170 -7.48 -9.61 -7.00
C GLY A 170 -6.81 -10.79 -6.30
N PRO A 171 -7.55 -11.92 -6.16
CA PRO A 171 -7.03 -13.14 -5.55
C PRO A 171 -5.86 -13.72 -6.34
N GLY A 172 -4.76 -14.07 -5.67
CA GLY A 172 -3.57 -14.62 -6.31
C GLY A 172 -2.77 -13.61 -7.13
N GLN A 173 -3.03 -12.31 -6.96
CA GLN A 173 -2.27 -11.23 -7.56
C GLN A 173 -1.52 -10.44 -6.50
N LYS A 174 -0.44 -9.77 -6.91
CA LYS A 174 0.30 -8.81 -6.11
C LYS A 174 0.53 -7.51 -6.85
N ALA A 175 0.61 -6.41 -6.11
CA ALA A 175 1.08 -5.12 -6.60
C ALA A 175 2.38 -4.74 -5.89
N LEU A 176 3.32 -4.20 -6.68
CA LEU A 176 4.56 -3.61 -6.20
C LEU A 176 4.53 -2.12 -6.50
N SER A 177 4.62 -1.31 -5.46
CA SER A 177 4.52 0.14 -5.53
C SER A 177 5.79 0.77 -4.96
N GLY A 178 6.52 1.53 -5.78
CA GLY A 178 7.80 2.11 -5.42
C GLY A 178 7.73 3.61 -5.15
N SER A 179 8.67 4.09 -4.35
CA SER A 179 8.85 5.52 -4.03
C SER A 179 9.24 6.40 -5.23
N THR A 180 9.67 5.80 -6.34
CA THR A 180 9.94 6.48 -7.60
C THR A 180 8.68 6.63 -8.48
N GLY A 181 7.53 6.15 -8.02
CA GLY A 181 6.27 6.16 -8.77
C GLY A 181 6.05 4.92 -9.65
N SER A 182 6.95 3.93 -9.61
CA SER A 182 6.71 2.65 -10.27
C SER A 182 5.55 1.93 -9.59
N LEU A 183 4.57 1.48 -10.37
CA LEU A 183 3.48 0.64 -9.89
C LEU A 183 3.25 -0.49 -10.89
N MET A 184 3.38 -1.73 -10.44
CA MET A 184 3.23 -2.92 -11.28
C MET A 184 2.38 -3.98 -10.61
N GLN A 185 1.60 -4.69 -11.42
CA GLN A 185 0.87 -5.88 -11.00
C GLN A 185 1.54 -7.13 -11.55
N ALA A 186 1.56 -8.19 -10.75
CA ALA A 186 2.03 -9.51 -11.15
C ALA A 186 1.21 -10.63 -10.47
N PRO A 187 1.24 -11.87 -10.99
CA PRO A 187 0.76 -13.04 -10.25
C PRO A 187 1.55 -13.22 -8.94
N ALA A 188 0.85 -13.60 -7.87
CA ALA A 188 1.44 -13.93 -6.59
C ALA A 188 1.74 -15.42 -6.50
N SER A 189 2.91 -15.77 -6.00
CA SER A 189 3.26 -17.12 -5.56
C SER A 189 2.73 -17.37 -4.14
N PRO A 190 2.47 -18.62 -3.73
CA PRO A 190 2.04 -18.92 -2.36
C PRO A 190 3.00 -18.43 -1.27
N SER A 191 4.29 -18.31 -1.59
CA SER A 191 5.32 -17.74 -0.72
C SER A 191 5.28 -16.22 -0.58
N ASP A 192 4.62 -15.51 -1.50
CA ASP A 192 4.48 -14.05 -1.43
C ASP A 192 3.50 -13.60 -0.34
N TYR A 193 2.58 -14.48 0.06
CA TYR A 193 1.66 -14.18 1.17
C TYR A 193 2.34 -14.53 2.51
N PRO A 194 2.48 -13.57 3.44
CA PRO A 194 3.10 -13.83 4.73
C PRO A 194 2.39 -14.97 5.48
N LYS A 195 3.16 -15.88 6.06
CA LYS A 195 2.61 -16.92 6.93
C LYS A 195 1.86 -16.28 8.10
N ASP A 196 0.67 -16.81 8.37
CA ASP A 196 -0.15 -16.43 9.51
C ASP A 196 0.48 -16.95 10.81
N PRO A 197 0.88 -16.08 11.74
CA PRO A 197 1.52 -16.50 13.00
C PRO A 197 0.64 -17.45 13.84
N GLU A 198 -0.69 -17.38 13.72
CA GLU A 198 -1.59 -18.31 14.44
C GLU A 198 -1.48 -19.76 13.93
N LEU A 199 -1.08 -19.96 12.67
CA LEU A 199 -0.84 -21.29 12.13
C LEU A 199 0.50 -21.87 12.62
N GLU A 200 1.49 -21.00 12.89
CA GLU A 200 2.79 -21.42 13.44
C GLU A 200 2.64 -21.98 14.86
N ASP A 201 1.88 -21.31 15.73
CA ASP A 201 1.61 -21.80 17.09
C ASP A 201 0.93 -23.17 17.09
N VAL A 202 -0.04 -23.40 16.19
CA VAL A 202 -0.74 -24.69 16.09
C VAL A 202 0.17 -25.80 15.53
N MET A 203 1.02 -25.49 14.56
CA MET A 203 1.97 -26.46 13.98
C MET A 203 3.12 -26.80 14.94
N GLN A 204 3.59 -25.83 15.74
CA GLN A 204 4.63 -26.05 16.74
C GLN A 204 4.11 -26.88 17.93
N ASN A 205 2.84 -26.69 18.35
CA ASN A 205 2.23 -27.44 19.45
C ASN A 205 1.77 -28.86 19.07
N ASN A 206 1.58 -29.14 17.77
CA ASN A 206 1.18 -30.45 17.27
C ASN A 206 2.37 -31.34 16.87
N GLN A 207 3.63 -30.91 17.10
CA GLN A 207 4.74 -31.85 17.06
C GLN A 207 4.62 -32.82 18.25
N PRO A 208 4.54 -34.15 18.02
CA PRO A 208 4.50 -35.10 19.10
C PRO A 208 5.73 -34.89 19.99
N PRO A 209 5.58 -34.86 21.33
CA PRO A 209 6.70 -34.64 22.22
C PRO A 209 7.80 -35.64 21.91
N SER A 210 9.01 -35.13 21.67
CA SER A 210 10.21 -35.94 21.44
C SER A 210 10.25 -37.06 22.47
N LYS A 211 10.37 -38.30 21.98
CA LYS A 211 10.40 -39.51 22.80
C LYS A 211 11.40 -39.30 23.94
N ARG A 212 10.87 -39.24 25.16
CA ARG A 212 11.63 -39.29 26.41
C ARG A 212 12.52 -40.53 26.38
N VAL A 213 13.83 -40.32 26.25
CA VAL A 213 14.81 -41.39 26.49
C VAL A 213 14.83 -41.63 27.99
N GLU A 214 14.47 -42.85 28.41
CA GLU A 214 14.58 -43.28 29.80
C GLU A 214 16.05 -43.31 30.26
N PRO A 215 16.33 -43.05 31.55
CA PRO A 215 17.68 -42.93 32.05
C PRO A 215 18.28 -44.30 32.37
N SER A 216 19.31 -44.71 31.63
CA SER A 216 20.18 -45.83 32.01
C SER A 216 21.35 -45.34 32.87
N GLN A 217 21.51 -45.98 34.03
CA GLN A 217 22.50 -45.77 35.09
C GLN A 217 23.96 -46.15 34.69
N PRO A 218 24.97 -45.81 35.53
CA PRO A 218 26.33 -45.47 35.10
C PRO A 218 27.35 -46.63 35.24
N SER A 219 28.44 -46.55 34.49
CA SER A 219 29.66 -47.33 34.77
C SER A 219 30.93 -46.61 34.27
N THR A 220 31.67 -46.08 35.25
CA THR A 220 33.15 -46.03 35.43
C THR A 220 34.12 -45.86 34.24
N GLU A 221 34.91 -44.78 34.34
CA GLU A 221 36.22 -44.40 33.74
C GLU A 221 37.30 -45.52 33.76
N PRO A 222 38.48 -45.41 33.06
CA PRO A 222 39.38 -44.23 33.07
C PRO A 222 40.14 -43.80 31.79
N GLN A 223 40.46 -42.49 31.82
CA GLN A 223 41.34 -41.58 31.07
C GLN A 223 42.57 -42.10 30.29
N LYS A 224 42.95 -41.37 29.22
CA LYS A 224 44.29 -40.74 29.10
C LYS A 224 44.39 -39.62 28.02
N PHE A 225 45.22 -38.65 28.39
CA PHE A 225 45.67 -37.39 27.76
C PHE A 225 46.38 -37.51 26.39
N ASP A 226 46.28 -36.50 25.51
CA ASP A 226 47.34 -35.50 25.20
C ASP A 226 47.02 -34.63 23.95
N SER A 227 47.28 -33.32 24.06
CA SER A 227 47.53 -32.34 22.98
C SER A 227 49.08 -32.16 22.82
N PRO A 228 49.72 -31.41 21.88
CA PRO A 228 49.20 -30.33 21.01
C PRO A 228 49.85 -30.14 19.59
N ASN A 229 49.29 -29.15 18.86
CA ASN A 229 49.89 -28.14 17.94
C ASN A 229 50.61 -28.45 16.59
N GLN A 230 50.10 -27.70 15.58
CA GLN A 230 50.73 -26.91 14.50
C GLN A 230 51.93 -27.46 13.70
N ASN A 231 51.80 -27.38 12.36
CA ASN A 231 52.84 -26.81 11.49
C ASN A 231 52.30 -26.41 10.11
N ASP A 232 52.81 -25.27 9.64
CA ASP A 232 52.72 -24.69 8.30
C ASP A 232 53.26 -25.62 7.21
N ASN A 233 52.80 -25.42 5.96
CA ASN A 233 53.72 -25.17 4.83
C ASN A 233 53.00 -24.75 3.54
N LEU A 234 53.64 -23.78 2.90
CA LEU A 234 53.40 -23.25 1.55
C LEU A 234 53.90 -24.21 0.46
N ASN A 235 53.23 -24.23 -0.70
CA ASN A 235 53.79 -23.84 -2.01
C ASN A 235 52.97 -24.38 -3.20
N ASP A 236 52.42 -23.43 -3.95
CA ASP A 236 52.61 -23.16 -5.39
C ASP A 236 53.04 -24.32 -6.33
N SER A 237 52.27 -24.53 -7.42
CA SER A 237 52.75 -24.41 -8.82
C SER A 237 51.82 -25.11 -9.82
N ASP A 238 51.13 -24.28 -10.59
CA ASP A 238 51.22 -24.18 -12.06
C ASP A 238 50.61 -25.24 -13.02
N ARG A 239 50.08 -24.65 -14.11
CA ARG A 239 49.83 -25.13 -15.49
C ARG A 239 48.57 -25.93 -15.87
N GLY A 240 47.79 -25.29 -16.74
CA GLY A 240 47.52 -25.83 -18.09
C GLY A 240 46.12 -25.59 -18.66
N GLN A 241 45.96 -24.59 -19.54
CA GLN A 241 44.94 -24.55 -20.61
C GLN A 241 45.39 -25.44 -21.80
N PRO A 242 44.48 -25.90 -22.70
CA PRO A 242 44.10 -25.16 -23.93
C PRO A 242 42.56 -25.18 -24.22
N GLU A 243 41.95 -24.13 -24.78
CA GLU A 243 41.56 -23.91 -26.21
C GLU A 243 40.56 -24.96 -26.79
N THR A 244 39.49 -24.67 -27.56
CA THR A 244 39.16 -23.54 -28.46
C THR A 244 37.67 -23.59 -28.93
N GLU A 245 37.21 -22.44 -29.44
CA GLU A 245 36.35 -22.25 -30.64
C GLU A 245 34.79 -22.24 -30.61
N ASN A 246 34.28 -21.01 -30.75
CA ASN A 246 33.58 -20.43 -31.92
C ASN A 246 32.07 -20.11 -31.91
N ARG A 247 31.84 -18.82 -32.23
CA ARG A 247 30.81 -18.19 -33.09
C ARG A 247 29.43 -17.78 -32.57
N SER A 248 29.36 -16.46 -32.35
CA SER A 248 28.59 -15.45 -33.13
C SER A 248 27.11 -15.14 -32.82
N ASN A 249 26.91 -13.84 -32.53
CA ASN A 249 25.89 -12.90 -33.06
C ASN A 249 24.41 -13.23 -32.79
N ASN A 250 23.56 -12.34 -32.25
CA ASN A 250 23.26 -10.99 -32.73
C ASN A 250 22.29 -10.28 -31.75
N ASN A 251 22.45 -8.96 -31.65
CA ASN A 251 21.47 -7.88 -31.48
C ASN A 251 20.06 -8.19 -30.93
N GLU A 252 19.72 -7.54 -29.80
CA GLU A 252 18.46 -6.80 -29.70
C GLU A 252 18.69 -5.41 -29.09
N THR A 253 17.97 -4.48 -29.69
CA THR A 253 18.17 -3.04 -29.71
C THR A 253 17.72 -2.42 -28.39
N SER A 254 18.68 -1.90 -27.63
CA SER A 254 18.46 -0.92 -26.57
C SER A 254 17.99 0.41 -27.18
N VAL A 255 16.71 0.76 -27.01
CA VAL A 255 16.27 2.15 -27.15
C VAL A 255 16.42 2.80 -25.78
N GLU A 256 17.61 3.35 -25.58
CA GLU A 256 17.95 4.25 -24.50
C GLU A 256 17.45 5.65 -24.86
N GLN A 257 16.64 6.27 -24.00
CA GLN A 257 16.54 7.73 -23.98
C GLN A 257 16.65 8.28 -22.56
N LYS A 258 17.87 8.75 -22.28
CA LYS A 258 18.28 9.63 -21.20
C LYS A 258 17.41 10.89 -21.11
N SER A 259 17.14 11.37 -19.89
CA SER A 259 17.93 12.49 -19.30
C SER A 259 17.38 12.98 -17.95
N ALA A 260 18.24 12.90 -16.93
CA ALA A 260 18.74 13.96 -16.04
C ALA A 260 17.80 15.03 -15.41
N SER A 261 17.63 14.88 -14.09
CA SER A 261 17.94 15.80 -12.96
C SER A 261 17.50 17.28 -12.89
N ASP A 262 16.82 17.56 -11.76
CA ASP A 262 17.02 18.64 -10.77
C ASP A 262 16.58 20.11 -10.96
N SER A 263 16.01 20.61 -9.84
CA SER A 263 16.10 21.97 -9.24
C SER A 263 14.85 22.89 -9.29
N LYS A 264 14.38 23.31 -8.10
CA LYS A 264 13.87 24.67 -7.82
C LYS A 264 15.08 25.61 -7.59
N PRO A 265 14.97 26.98 -7.57
CA PRO A 265 13.81 27.86 -7.80
C PRO A 265 14.04 29.00 -8.84
N ASP A 266 12.94 29.66 -9.24
CA ASP A 266 12.77 30.95 -9.93
C ASP A 266 13.71 31.36 -11.09
N THR A 267 13.17 31.29 -12.32
CA THR A 267 12.92 32.39 -13.29
C THR A 267 12.70 31.72 -14.67
N LYS A 268 11.56 31.98 -15.34
CA LYS A 268 11.22 31.38 -16.64
C LYS A 268 12.32 31.58 -17.69
N PRO A 269 12.60 30.57 -18.52
CA PRO A 269 12.07 30.59 -19.89
C PRO A 269 11.20 29.35 -20.20
N ASP A 270 10.22 29.54 -21.08
CA ASP A 270 9.27 28.52 -21.55
C ASP A 270 9.98 27.24 -22.03
N VAL A 271 9.83 26.16 -21.27
CA VAL A 271 10.12 24.81 -21.75
C VAL A 271 8.93 24.37 -22.60
N PRO A 272 9.10 23.98 -23.87
CA PRO A 272 8.00 23.46 -24.68
C PRO A 272 7.39 22.25 -23.97
N LYS A 273 6.13 22.38 -23.53
CA LYS A 273 5.42 21.30 -22.86
C LYS A 273 5.25 20.16 -23.87
N LYS A 274 5.63 18.95 -23.47
CA LYS A 274 5.41 17.74 -24.26
C LYS A 274 3.93 17.69 -24.67
N PRO A 275 3.60 17.67 -25.97
CA PRO A 275 2.22 17.84 -26.42
C PRO A 275 1.32 16.63 -26.12
N PHE A 276 1.86 15.53 -25.59
CA PHE A 276 1.18 14.25 -25.41
C PHE A 276 1.31 13.72 -23.98
N GLY A 277 0.19 13.61 -23.26
CA GLY A 277 0.05 12.76 -22.08
C GLY A 277 -0.78 11.53 -22.46
N MET A 278 -0.33 10.31 -22.17
CA MET A 278 -1.04 9.09 -22.56
C MET A 278 -1.57 8.42 -21.29
N GLY A 279 -2.87 8.57 -21.01
CA GLY A 279 -3.56 7.78 -20.00
C GLY A 279 -3.84 6.38 -20.54
N LEU A 280 -3.64 5.35 -19.73
CA LEU A 280 -3.98 3.97 -20.04
C LEU A 280 -4.88 3.42 -18.93
N GLY A 281 -5.94 2.71 -19.29
CA GLY A 281 -6.86 2.04 -18.36
C GLY A 281 -7.18 0.62 -18.84
N ILE A 282 -7.31 -0.32 -17.91
CA ILE A 282 -7.72 -1.70 -18.19
C ILE A 282 -8.89 -2.01 -17.24
N GLY A 283 -9.94 -2.64 -17.76
CA GLY A 283 -11.14 -2.98 -16.99
C GLY A 283 -11.90 -4.17 -17.58
N SER A 284 -13.08 -4.44 -17.04
CA SER A 284 -14.02 -5.41 -17.63
C SER A 284 -15.45 -4.89 -17.52
N ALA A 285 -16.27 -5.14 -18.53
CA ALA A 285 -17.66 -4.73 -18.58
C ALA A 285 -18.53 -5.87 -19.10
N THR A 286 -19.69 -6.09 -18.49
CA THR A 286 -20.69 -7.01 -19.04
C THR A 286 -21.70 -6.21 -19.84
N ILE A 287 -21.73 -6.42 -21.16
CA ILE A 287 -22.61 -5.74 -22.09
C ILE A 287 -23.46 -6.81 -22.78
N ASP A 288 -24.77 -6.67 -22.74
CA ASP A 288 -25.74 -7.61 -23.34
C ASP A 288 -25.55 -9.08 -22.92
N GLY A 289 -25.08 -9.30 -21.69
CA GLY A 289 -24.84 -10.63 -21.12
C GLY A 289 -23.48 -11.26 -21.48
N THR A 290 -22.68 -10.58 -22.29
CA THR A 290 -21.31 -10.99 -22.67
C THR A 290 -20.28 -10.20 -21.87
N LEU A 291 -19.28 -10.90 -21.34
CA LEU A 291 -18.15 -10.27 -20.64
C LEU A 291 -17.11 -9.78 -21.65
N TYR A 292 -16.75 -8.50 -21.56
CA TYR A 292 -15.71 -7.87 -22.34
C TYR A 292 -14.58 -7.37 -21.45
N ASN A 293 -13.34 -7.60 -21.87
CA ASN A 293 -12.15 -6.94 -21.37
C ASN A 293 -12.02 -5.56 -22.03
N GLN A 294 -11.89 -4.52 -21.22
CA GLN A 294 -11.80 -3.15 -21.66
C GLN A 294 -10.34 -2.67 -21.66
N LEU A 295 -9.92 -2.05 -22.74
CA LEU A 295 -8.66 -1.32 -22.86
C LEU A 295 -8.96 0.12 -23.25
N ALA A 296 -8.63 1.07 -22.38
CA ALA A 296 -8.82 2.50 -22.57
C ALA A 296 -7.49 3.21 -22.81
N LEU A 297 -7.44 4.03 -23.85
CA LEU A 297 -6.29 4.85 -24.22
C LEU A 297 -6.75 6.31 -24.28
N ARG A 298 -6.18 7.14 -23.42
CA ARG A 298 -6.61 8.53 -23.19
C ARG A 298 -5.48 9.50 -23.53
N PRO A 299 -5.20 9.76 -24.80
CA PRO A 299 -4.19 10.72 -25.19
C PRO A 299 -4.71 12.15 -24.98
N GLU A 300 -3.84 13.03 -24.48
CA GLU A 300 -4.08 14.46 -24.40
C GLU A 300 -3.23 15.18 -25.45
N VAL A 301 -3.85 16.04 -26.26
CA VAL A 301 -3.19 16.87 -27.26
C VAL A 301 -3.25 18.33 -26.83
N ASN A 302 -2.12 19.01 -26.75
CA ASN A 302 -2.05 20.42 -26.38
C ASN A 302 -1.56 21.29 -27.54
N ILE A 303 -2.41 22.22 -28.02
CA ILE A 303 -2.11 23.13 -29.13
C ILE A 303 -2.52 24.55 -28.75
N ALA A 304 -1.57 25.49 -28.74
CA ALA A 304 -1.81 26.92 -28.53
C ALA A 304 -2.66 27.26 -27.27
N GLY A 305 -2.43 26.55 -26.17
CA GLY A 305 -3.17 26.74 -24.92
C GLY A 305 -4.54 26.05 -24.86
N VAL A 306 -4.95 25.36 -25.93
CA VAL A 306 -6.10 24.46 -25.93
C VAL A 306 -5.61 23.03 -25.72
N GLY A 307 -6.14 22.35 -24.71
CA GLY A 307 -5.88 20.93 -24.43
C GLY A 307 -7.12 20.10 -24.78
N ILE A 308 -6.97 19.10 -25.64
CA ILE A 308 -8.03 18.16 -26.00
C ILE A 308 -7.64 16.78 -25.45
N GLY A 309 -8.40 16.25 -24.51
CA GLY A 309 -8.28 14.87 -24.05
C GLY A 309 -9.22 13.98 -24.85
N LEU A 310 -8.73 12.83 -25.30
CA LEU A 310 -9.54 11.80 -25.94
C LEU A 310 -9.79 10.62 -24.99
N ASP A 311 -10.88 9.89 -25.19
CA ASP A 311 -11.18 8.62 -24.51
C ASP A 311 -11.41 7.52 -25.55
N LEU A 312 -10.38 6.73 -25.81
CA LEU A 312 -10.39 5.69 -26.83
C LEU A 312 -10.50 4.33 -26.15
N VAL A 313 -11.72 3.82 -26.05
CA VAL A 313 -12.01 2.56 -25.36
C VAL A 313 -12.25 1.45 -26.37
N VAL A 314 -11.61 0.31 -26.16
CA VAL A 314 -11.81 -0.92 -26.93
C VAL A 314 -12.30 -2.02 -26.00
N TYR A 315 -13.35 -2.72 -26.41
CA TYR A 315 -13.89 -3.89 -25.71
C TYR A 315 -13.57 -5.15 -26.49
N MET A 316 -13.00 -6.15 -25.81
CA MET A 316 -12.60 -7.44 -26.40
C MET A 316 -13.27 -8.58 -25.64
N ASP A 317 -13.98 -9.46 -26.33
CA ASP A 317 -14.62 -10.62 -25.71
C ASP A 317 -13.59 -11.72 -25.33
N ASN A 318 -14.09 -12.81 -24.73
CA ASN A 318 -13.26 -13.96 -24.34
C ASN A 318 -12.73 -14.77 -25.54
N GLU A 319 -13.29 -14.57 -26.74
CA GLU A 319 -12.88 -15.23 -27.97
C GLU A 319 -11.83 -14.39 -28.74
N GLY A 320 -11.56 -13.16 -28.27
CA GLY A 320 -10.62 -12.22 -28.86
C GLY A 320 -11.23 -11.30 -29.92
N ASN A 321 -12.56 -11.32 -30.10
CA ASN A 321 -13.23 -10.40 -31.01
C ASN A 321 -13.38 -9.02 -30.36
N VAL A 322 -13.16 -7.97 -31.14
CA VAL A 322 -13.36 -6.59 -30.71
C VAL A 322 -14.80 -6.19 -31.00
N ARG A 323 -15.45 -5.54 -30.02
CA ARG A 323 -16.76 -4.93 -30.24
C ARG A 323 -16.60 -3.67 -31.10
N GLU A 324 -17.30 -3.66 -32.23
CA GLU A 324 -17.20 -2.56 -33.22
C GLU A 324 -18.22 -1.45 -33.00
N ASP A 325 -19.29 -1.70 -32.22
CA ASP A 325 -20.42 -0.79 -32.05
C ASP A 325 -20.00 0.61 -31.60
N GLU A 326 -19.02 0.72 -30.69
CA GLU A 326 -18.50 2.00 -30.18
C GLU A 326 -17.63 2.77 -31.19
N TRP A 327 -17.26 2.12 -32.30
CA TRP A 327 -16.37 2.64 -33.34
C TRP A 327 -17.06 2.77 -34.70
N ASP A 328 -18.36 2.47 -34.79
CA ASP A 328 -19.14 2.56 -36.02
C ASP A 328 -19.59 3.99 -36.36
N PHE A 329 -18.62 4.87 -36.59
CA PHE A 329 -18.86 6.27 -36.97
C PHE A 329 -19.56 6.44 -38.32
N LYS A 330 -19.64 5.38 -39.13
CA LYS A 330 -20.31 5.43 -40.43
C LYS A 330 -21.81 5.42 -40.27
N ASN A 331 -22.32 4.59 -39.35
CA ASN A 331 -23.74 4.48 -39.08
C ASN A 331 -24.18 5.43 -37.96
N ASP A 332 -23.32 5.71 -36.98
CA ASP A 332 -23.59 6.66 -35.89
C ASP A 332 -22.42 7.66 -35.69
N PRO A 333 -22.48 8.82 -36.37
CA PRO A 333 -21.47 9.87 -36.24
C PRO A 333 -21.39 10.50 -34.83
N ASP A 334 -22.45 10.39 -34.02
CA ASP A 334 -22.49 11.03 -32.69
C ASP A 334 -21.54 10.34 -31.70
N LEU A 335 -21.16 9.08 -31.95
CA LEU A 335 -20.14 8.33 -31.21
C LEU A 335 -18.77 9.02 -31.18
N LEU A 336 -18.55 10.01 -32.05
CA LEU A 336 -17.35 10.84 -32.04
C LEU A 336 -17.27 11.72 -30.78
N TYR A 337 -18.42 12.21 -30.27
CA TYR A 337 -18.46 13.02 -29.05
C TYR A 337 -18.03 12.21 -27.82
N ASP A 338 -18.36 10.92 -27.80
CA ASP A 338 -17.96 10.00 -26.72
C ASP A 338 -16.45 9.78 -26.68
N LYS A 339 -15.73 10.06 -27.77
CA LYS A 339 -14.26 9.99 -27.82
C LYS A 339 -13.60 11.25 -27.28
N ILE A 340 -14.34 12.31 -26.98
CA ILE A 340 -13.79 13.55 -26.41
C ILE A 340 -13.92 13.50 -24.89
N LEU A 341 -12.80 13.20 -24.22
CA LEU A 341 -12.75 13.16 -22.77
C LEU A 341 -12.93 14.55 -22.16
N PHE A 342 -12.21 15.56 -22.68
CA PHE A 342 -12.37 16.96 -22.27
C PHE A 342 -11.80 17.93 -23.30
N ILE A 343 -12.22 19.18 -23.20
CA ILE A 343 -11.59 20.33 -23.85
C ILE A 343 -11.22 21.34 -22.76
N ARG A 344 -9.98 21.82 -22.78
CA ARG A 344 -9.41 22.76 -21.83
C ARG A 344 -8.90 23.99 -22.57
N TYR A 345 -9.12 25.18 -22.02
CA TYR A 345 -8.46 26.40 -22.42
C TYR A 345 -7.64 26.96 -21.25
N GLY A 346 -6.37 27.26 -21.52
CA GLY A 346 -5.42 27.77 -20.56
C GLY A 346 -4.94 26.71 -19.56
N GLU A 347 -4.08 27.14 -18.65
CA GLU A 347 -3.58 26.32 -17.54
C GLU A 347 -4.07 26.88 -16.22
N LYS A 348 -3.97 26.10 -15.14
CA LYS A 348 -4.41 26.53 -13.81
C LYS A 348 -3.66 27.79 -13.31
N SER A 349 -2.49 28.09 -13.87
CA SER A 349 -1.70 29.29 -13.60
C SER A 349 -1.97 30.45 -14.57
N SER A 350 -2.77 30.23 -15.62
CA SER A 350 -3.13 31.26 -16.59
C SER A 350 -4.18 32.23 -16.02
N PRO A 351 -4.26 33.48 -16.52
CA PRO A 351 -5.27 34.45 -16.08
C PRO A 351 -6.71 33.98 -16.25
N ALA A 352 -6.95 33.08 -17.21
CA ALA A 352 -8.22 32.40 -17.41
C ALA A 352 -7.97 30.91 -17.64
N TRP A 353 -8.78 30.09 -17.00
CA TRP A 353 -8.76 28.64 -17.14
C TRP A 353 -10.19 28.13 -17.23
N VAL A 354 -10.48 27.35 -18.28
CA VAL A 354 -11.78 26.71 -18.49
C VAL A 354 -11.53 25.26 -18.89
N LYS A 355 -12.30 24.33 -18.32
CA LYS A 355 -12.31 22.93 -18.75
C LYS A 355 -13.75 22.46 -18.85
N TYR A 356 -14.09 21.85 -19.98
CA TYR A 356 -15.37 21.24 -20.26
C TYR A 356 -15.18 19.74 -20.51
N GLY A 357 -16.12 18.92 -20.03
CA GLY A 357 -16.03 17.45 -20.07
C GLY A 357 -15.53 16.88 -18.74
N SER A 358 -14.60 15.93 -18.83
CA SER A 358 -14.11 15.18 -17.69
C SER A 358 -13.11 15.94 -16.84
N ILE A 359 -13.33 15.94 -15.54
CA ILE A 359 -12.53 16.59 -14.52
C ILE A 359 -12.09 15.50 -13.55
N GLU A 360 -10.78 15.34 -13.41
CA GLU A 360 -10.18 14.38 -12.47
C GLU A 360 -9.41 15.15 -11.40
N ASN A 361 -9.58 14.75 -10.14
CA ASN A 361 -8.84 15.21 -8.97
C ASN A 361 -8.62 16.74 -8.91
N MET A 362 -9.67 17.52 -9.20
CA MET A 362 -9.56 18.96 -9.23
C MET A 362 -9.65 19.56 -7.82
N THR A 363 -8.59 20.27 -7.46
CA THR A 363 -8.54 21.08 -6.23
C THR A 363 -8.45 22.55 -6.59
N LEU A 364 -9.32 23.38 -6.01
CA LEU A 364 -9.36 24.83 -6.18
C LEU A 364 -9.26 25.54 -4.82
N GLY A 365 -8.43 26.60 -4.80
CA GLY A 365 -8.21 27.46 -3.64
C GLY A 365 -7.21 26.90 -2.63
N GLN A 366 -6.30 27.75 -2.15
CA GLN A 366 -5.30 27.46 -1.10
C GLN A 366 -5.92 27.22 0.30
N GLY A 367 -7.21 26.89 0.37
CA GLY A 367 -7.99 26.75 1.60
C GLY A 367 -9.21 25.82 1.47
N GLY A 368 -9.20 24.91 0.48
CA GLY A 368 -10.19 23.82 0.39
C GLY A 368 -11.58 24.23 -0.15
N LEU A 369 -11.67 25.19 -1.07
CA LEU A 369 -12.96 25.53 -1.70
C LEU A 369 -13.55 24.34 -2.46
N MET A 370 -12.68 23.58 -3.11
CA MET A 370 -13.02 22.31 -3.72
C MET A 370 -11.78 21.44 -3.63
N GLN A 371 -11.91 20.24 -3.09
CA GLN A 371 -10.80 19.31 -2.92
C GLN A 371 -11.13 18.01 -3.64
N SER A 372 -10.20 17.57 -4.48
CA SER A 372 -10.27 16.29 -5.20
C SER A 372 -11.60 16.02 -5.90
N TYR A 373 -12.22 17.05 -6.49
CA TYR A 373 -13.45 16.86 -7.26
C TYR A 373 -13.16 16.06 -8.52
N SER A 374 -13.97 15.03 -8.73
CA SER A 374 -14.01 14.25 -9.96
C SER A 374 -15.46 14.11 -10.41
N ASN A 375 -15.72 14.26 -11.71
CA ASN A 375 -17.00 13.88 -12.32
C ASN A 375 -16.88 12.61 -13.16
N MET A 376 -15.73 11.94 -13.09
CA MET A 376 -15.52 10.65 -13.72
C MET A 376 -15.91 9.54 -12.74
N MET A 377 -16.45 8.45 -13.28
CA MET A 377 -16.62 7.23 -12.51
C MET A 377 -15.22 6.70 -12.20
N GLU A 378 -14.82 6.80 -10.92
CA GLU A 378 -13.64 6.12 -10.43
C GLU A 378 -13.95 4.63 -10.42
N PHE A 379 -13.27 3.89 -11.31
CA PHE A 379 -13.40 2.44 -11.44
C PHE A 379 -12.50 1.74 -10.42
#